data_AF-A0AAF0Y0I9-F1
#
_entry.id   AF-A0AAF0Y0I9-F1
#
_cell.length_a   1.000
_cell.length_b   1.000
_cell.length_c   1.000
_cell.angle_alpha   90.00
_cell.angle_beta   90.00
_cell.angle_gamma   90.00
#
_symmetry.space_group_name_H-M   'P 1'
#
loop_
_entity.id
_entity.type
_entity.pdbx_description
1 polymer ?
#
loop_
_entity_poly.entity_id
_entity_poly.type
_entity_poly.pdbx_seq_one_letter_code
_entity_poly.pdbx_strand_id
1 'polypeptide(L)'
;MDIPFESFADLVYRMGHPPDSKKRSLPDGSSPKLPPEKIFLSWINHHGRPLARHTGKRLFRLLFPHDGTRRRYGLKEKRLAVHLESILCIKGLAQWDCVDWEKGGVGGTGCLGQEVHNSMARKLPPETKSNLTLSELDKLLDQLAAPSPYSQLSIPPVDPPDPVVILRQLFRDSNLSANALGVLVQVIMRDLRPLLCPLPTMRTRHPTAMLRLKITAAPQPLNMHLAMWCWNPVMARLYRDGKGDIDWCADAAESVSSSPGQVIPVPPGPVLGVNVQVC
;
A
#
# COMPACT_ATOMS: atom_id res chain seq x y z
N MET A 1 -3.93 11.24 17.45
CA MET A 1 -4.61 9.94 17.31
C MET A 1 -3.93 9.15 16.20
N ASP A 2 -3.88 7.82 16.30
CA ASP A 2 -3.30 6.99 15.23
C ASP A 2 -4.37 6.58 14.21
N ILE A 3 -3.94 6.33 12.99
CA ILE A 3 -4.85 6.03 11.87
C ILE A 3 -5.16 4.52 11.86
N PRO A 4 -6.43 4.10 11.79
CA PRO A 4 -6.77 2.69 11.58
C PRO A 4 -6.34 2.22 10.20
N PHE A 5 -5.84 0.98 10.09
CA PHE A 5 -5.45 0.40 8.80
C PHE A 5 -6.65 0.24 7.85
N GLU A 6 -7.86 0.03 8.38
CA GLU A 6 -9.10 0.06 7.58
C GLU A 6 -9.26 1.38 6.80
N SER A 7 -8.92 2.52 7.43
CA SER A 7 -8.98 3.81 6.77
C SER A 7 -7.95 3.93 5.64
N PHE A 8 -6.77 3.33 5.80
CA PHE A 8 -5.78 3.24 4.73
C PHE A 8 -6.24 2.33 3.59
N ALA A 9 -6.87 1.19 3.91
CA ALA A 9 -7.42 0.29 2.89
C ALA A 9 -8.53 0.98 2.07
N ASP A 10 -9.38 1.77 2.72
CA ASP A 10 -10.38 2.61 2.05
C ASP A 10 -9.76 3.66 1.12
N LEU A 11 -8.64 4.26 1.52
CA LEU A 11 -7.87 5.16 0.67
C LEU A 11 -7.37 4.45 -0.59
N VAL A 12 -6.75 3.27 -0.45
CA VAL A 12 -6.26 2.47 -1.58
C VAL A 12 -7.41 2.11 -2.52
N TYR A 13 -8.54 1.66 -1.98
CA TYR A 13 -9.73 1.34 -2.77
C TYR A 13 -10.25 2.56 -3.56
N ARG A 14 -10.36 3.73 -2.92
CA ARG A 14 -10.82 4.97 -3.57
C ARG A 14 -9.86 5.47 -4.64
N MET A 15 -8.56 5.27 -4.48
CA MET A 15 -7.58 5.62 -5.53
C MET A 15 -7.66 4.67 -6.73
N GLY A 16 -7.93 3.38 -6.50
CA GLY A 16 -8.19 2.42 -7.57
C GLY A 16 -9.56 2.58 -8.25
N HIS A 17 -10.54 3.16 -7.53
CA HIS A 17 -11.91 3.40 -7.99
C HIS A 17 -12.28 4.87 -7.79
N PRO A 18 -11.65 5.80 -8.51
CA PRO A 18 -11.84 7.22 -8.27
C PRO A 18 -13.29 7.64 -8.53
N PRO A 19 -13.90 8.44 -7.62
CA PRO A 19 -15.23 8.98 -7.85
C PRO A 19 -15.22 10.01 -8.99
N ASP A 20 -16.40 10.25 -9.57
CA ASP A 20 -16.56 11.25 -10.62
C ASP A 20 -16.40 12.66 -10.06
N SER A 21 -15.72 13.51 -10.80
CA SER A 21 -15.58 14.93 -10.49
C SER A 21 -16.86 15.67 -10.88
N LYS A 22 -17.28 16.64 -10.06
CA LYS A 22 -18.42 17.54 -10.33
C LYS A 22 -18.14 18.56 -11.45
N LYS A 23 -17.04 18.43 -12.20
CA LYS A 23 -16.73 19.31 -13.33
C LYS A 23 -17.66 18.99 -14.51
N ARG A 24 -17.82 19.97 -15.41
CA ARG A 24 -18.60 19.82 -16.64
C ARG A 24 -18.18 18.55 -17.39
N SER A 25 -19.17 17.80 -17.87
CA SER A 25 -18.97 16.58 -18.65
C SER A 25 -18.01 16.84 -19.81
N LEU A 26 -17.16 15.85 -20.09
CA LEU A 26 -16.30 15.84 -21.25
C LEU A 26 -17.15 15.86 -22.53
N PRO A 27 -16.56 16.19 -23.70
CA PRO A 27 -17.26 16.21 -24.98
C PRO A 27 -17.96 14.88 -25.34
N ASP A 28 -17.55 13.76 -24.74
CA ASP A 28 -18.15 12.43 -24.93
C ASP A 28 -19.30 12.11 -23.93
N GLY A 29 -19.66 13.05 -23.06
CA GLY A 29 -20.69 12.88 -22.03
C GLY A 29 -20.22 12.23 -20.72
N SER A 30 -18.97 11.78 -20.63
CA SER A 30 -18.40 11.22 -19.40
C SER A 30 -17.93 12.30 -18.42
N SER A 31 -18.08 12.04 -17.12
CA SER A 31 -17.55 12.93 -16.08
C SER A 31 -16.07 12.62 -15.83
N PRO A 32 -15.18 13.63 -15.76
CA PRO A 32 -13.78 13.38 -15.48
C PRO A 32 -13.61 12.79 -14.07
N LYS A 33 -12.74 11.80 -13.90
CA LYS A 33 -12.45 11.21 -12.58
C LYS A 33 -11.74 12.20 -11.65
N LEU A 34 -11.96 12.10 -10.34
CA LEU A 34 -11.22 12.86 -9.35
C LEU A 34 -9.73 12.45 -9.37
N PRO A 35 -8.80 13.40 -9.42
CA PRO A 35 -7.39 13.09 -9.48
C PRO A 35 -6.90 12.57 -8.11
N PRO A 36 -5.89 11.68 -8.10
CA PRO A 36 -5.47 10.95 -6.90
C PRO A 36 -5.02 11.86 -5.77
N GLU A 37 -4.38 13.00 -6.06
CA GLU A 37 -3.93 13.96 -5.05
C GLU A 37 -5.10 14.61 -4.29
N LYS A 38 -6.25 14.79 -4.94
CA LYS A 38 -7.45 15.31 -4.27
C LYS A 38 -8.10 14.26 -3.38
N ILE A 39 -8.09 12.99 -3.82
CA ILE A 39 -8.58 11.86 -3.01
C ILE A 39 -7.70 11.73 -1.77
N PHE A 40 -6.38 11.75 -1.94
CA PHE A 40 -5.42 11.68 -0.85
C PHE A 40 -5.53 12.86 0.12
N LEU A 41 -5.57 14.09 -0.39
CA LEU A 41 -5.72 15.28 0.46
C LEU A 41 -7.05 15.28 1.22
N SER A 42 -8.14 14.88 0.57
CA SER A 42 -9.44 14.73 1.23
C SER A 42 -9.39 13.69 2.36
N TRP A 43 -8.66 12.59 2.16
CA TRP A 43 -8.48 11.56 3.18
C TRP A 43 -7.65 12.08 4.36
N ILE A 44 -6.54 12.78 4.11
CA ILE A 44 -5.72 13.40 5.16
C ILE A 44 -6.56 14.36 6.01
N ASN A 45 -7.37 15.20 5.35
CA ASN A 45 -8.19 16.21 6.03
C ASN A 45 -9.35 15.60 6.84
N HIS A 46 -9.70 14.34 6.60
CA HIS A 46 -10.71 13.64 7.38
C HIS A 46 -10.19 13.18 8.75
N HIS A 47 -8.87 13.10 8.92
CA HIS A 47 -8.26 12.68 10.18
C HIS A 47 -8.08 13.86 11.14
N GLY A 48 -8.47 13.66 12.40
CA GLY A 48 -8.27 14.65 13.46
C GLY A 48 -6.79 14.90 13.74
N ARG A 49 -6.39 16.17 13.83
CA ARG A 49 -5.03 16.59 14.23
C ARG A 49 -4.98 16.88 15.74
N PRO A 50 -3.84 16.64 16.42
CA PRO A 50 -2.58 16.13 15.88
C PRO A 50 -2.60 14.60 15.63
N LEU A 51 -1.89 14.19 14.58
CA LEU A 51 -1.63 12.78 14.29
C LEU A 51 -0.60 12.22 15.28
N ALA A 52 -0.60 10.90 15.46
CA ALA A 52 0.40 10.23 16.28
C ALA A 52 1.81 10.45 15.72
N ARG A 53 2.82 10.37 16.61
CA ARG A 53 4.21 10.49 16.16
C ARG A 53 4.56 9.42 15.14
N HIS A 54 5.35 9.79 14.14
CA HIS A 54 5.82 8.92 13.07
C HIS A 54 4.74 8.43 12.09
N THR A 55 3.50 8.95 12.15
CA THR A 55 2.45 8.54 11.21
C THR A 55 2.87 8.78 9.75
N GLY A 56 3.63 9.85 9.48
CA GLY A 56 4.13 10.16 8.13
C GLY A 56 4.93 9.01 7.52
N LYS A 57 6.06 8.62 8.12
CA LYS A 57 6.87 7.53 7.57
C LYS A 57 6.11 6.20 7.49
N ARG A 58 5.28 5.87 8.49
CA ARG A 58 4.45 4.66 8.49
C ARG A 58 3.53 4.62 7.28
N LEU A 59 2.82 5.73 7.03
CA LEU A 59 1.91 5.86 5.89
C LEU A 59 2.66 5.72 4.56
N PHE A 60 3.78 6.43 4.38
CA PHE A 60 4.52 6.40 3.10
C PHE A 60 5.13 5.03 2.81
N ARG A 61 5.62 4.31 3.83
CA ARG A 61 6.07 2.91 3.68
C ARG A 61 4.96 1.98 3.20
N LEU A 62 3.70 2.24 3.58
CA LEU A 62 2.56 1.45 3.13
C LEU A 62 2.06 1.87 1.75
N LEU A 63 2.09 3.17 1.44
CA LEU A 63 1.63 3.73 0.17
C LEU A 63 2.61 3.44 -0.98
N PHE A 64 3.91 3.39 -0.67
CA PHE A 64 4.99 3.11 -1.61
C PHE A 64 5.83 1.93 -1.12
N PRO A 65 5.24 0.72 -1.00
CA PRO A 65 5.95 -0.40 -0.38
C PRO A 65 7.09 -0.94 -1.26
N HIS A 66 7.08 -0.61 -2.56
CA HIS A 66 8.16 -0.89 -3.51
C HIS A 66 9.35 0.05 -3.35
N ASP A 67 9.14 1.26 -2.81
CA ASP A 67 10.20 2.23 -2.59
C ASP A 67 10.93 1.92 -1.28
N GLY A 68 12.27 1.98 -1.33
CA GLY A 68 13.14 1.70 -0.21
C GLY A 68 13.50 0.22 0.01
N THR A 69 14.40 0.02 0.98
CA THR A 69 15.05 -1.25 1.29
C THR A 69 14.73 -1.78 2.69
N ARG A 70 13.96 -1.01 3.48
CA ARG A 70 13.68 -1.30 4.89
C ARG A 70 13.04 -2.67 5.11
N ARG A 71 12.00 -3.00 4.33
CA ARG A 71 11.28 -4.28 4.45
C ARG A 71 11.48 -5.15 3.22
N ARG A 72 11.97 -6.36 3.42
CA ARG A 72 12.00 -7.44 2.44
C ARG A 72 11.54 -8.69 3.15
N TYR A 73 10.33 -9.18 2.86
CA TYR A 73 9.78 -10.30 3.64
C TYR A 73 10.35 -11.67 3.27
N GLY A 74 11.07 -11.80 2.15
CA GLY A 74 11.57 -13.10 1.66
C GLY A 74 10.46 -14.08 1.24
N LEU A 75 9.21 -13.62 1.18
CA LEU A 75 8.03 -14.40 0.81
C LEU A 75 7.77 -14.24 -0.70
N LYS A 76 7.77 -15.36 -1.43
CA LYS A 76 7.32 -15.41 -2.82
C LYS A 76 5.79 -15.53 -2.86
N GLU A 77 5.15 -14.99 -3.89
CA GLU A 77 3.68 -14.99 -4.08
C GLU A 77 3.05 -16.36 -3.82
N LYS A 78 3.56 -17.41 -4.47
CA LYS A 78 3.04 -18.78 -4.32
C LYS A 78 3.15 -19.30 -2.87
N ARG A 79 4.24 -18.98 -2.16
CA ARG A 79 4.39 -19.38 -0.75
C ARG A 79 3.43 -18.61 0.14
N LEU A 80 3.28 -17.31 -0.09
CA LEU A 80 2.31 -16.48 0.63
C LEU A 80 0.88 -16.99 0.41
N ALA A 81 0.49 -17.30 -0.83
CA ALA A 81 -0.82 -17.86 -1.16
C ALA A 81 -1.13 -19.13 -0.36
N VAL A 82 -0.18 -20.07 -0.28
CA VAL A 82 -0.34 -21.32 0.50
C VAL A 82 -0.50 -21.04 2.00
N HIS A 83 0.29 -20.12 2.57
CA HIS A 83 0.12 -19.72 3.96
C HIS A 83 -1.25 -19.08 4.20
N LEU A 84 -1.72 -18.22 3.29
CA LEU A 84 -3.02 -17.55 3.40
C LEU A 84 -4.19 -18.52 3.28
N GLU A 85 -4.12 -19.54 2.42
CA GLU A 85 -5.14 -20.60 2.36
C GLU A 85 -5.30 -21.31 3.70
N SER A 86 -4.17 -21.67 4.32
CA SER A 86 -4.15 -22.32 5.63
C SER A 86 -4.66 -21.39 6.75
N ILE A 87 -4.23 -20.12 6.78
CA ILE A 87 -4.57 -19.17 7.84
C ILE A 87 -6.04 -18.73 7.78
N LEU A 88 -6.55 -18.46 6.57
CA LEU A 88 -7.91 -17.96 6.33
C LEU A 88 -8.93 -19.09 6.05
N CYS A 89 -8.47 -20.35 6.04
CA CYS A 89 -9.26 -21.53 5.70
C CYS A 89 -9.98 -21.40 4.34
N ILE A 90 -9.29 -20.85 3.33
CA ILE A 90 -9.80 -20.69 1.95
C ILE A 90 -9.04 -21.61 0.99
N LYS A 91 -9.56 -21.78 -0.23
CA LYS A 91 -8.98 -22.64 -1.26
C LYS A 91 -8.94 -21.89 -2.59
N GLY A 92 -8.00 -22.26 -3.45
CA GLY A 92 -7.89 -21.76 -4.82
C GLY A 92 -6.97 -20.55 -4.98
N LEU A 93 -6.33 -20.07 -3.91
CA LEU A 93 -5.32 -19.01 -4.03
C LEU A 93 -4.07 -19.52 -4.73
N ALA A 94 -3.75 -20.82 -4.69
CA ALA A 94 -2.59 -21.35 -5.40
C ALA A 94 -2.68 -21.18 -6.94
N GLN A 95 -3.88 -20.92 -7.46
CA GLN A 95 -4.18 -20.72 -8.89
C GLN A 95 -4.62 -19.28 -9.19
N TRP A 96 -4.28 -18.32 -8.33
CA TRP A 96 -4.67 -16.91 -8.44
C TRP A 96 -4.23 -16.23 -9.76
N ASP A 97 -3.15 -16.73 -10.37
CA ASP A 97 -2.56 -16.28 -11.64
C ASP A 97 -2.91 -17.19 -12.83
N CYS A 98 -3.63 -18.30 -12.60
CA CYS A 98 -3.98 -19.24 -13.66
C CYS A 98 -5.00 -18.65 -14.63
N VAL A 99 -4.80 -18.94 -15.92
CA VAL A 99 -5.75 -18.66 -16.99
C VAL A 99 -6.29 -20.01 -17.49
N ASP A 100 -7.55 -20.30 -17.20
CA ASP A 100 -8.23 -21.47 -17.74
C ASP A 100 -8.84 -21.12 -19.10
N TRP A 101 -8.25 -21.67 -20.16
CA TRP A 101 -8.67 -21.46 -21.54
C TRP A 101 -9.81 -22.39 -21.96
N GLU A 102 -10.01 -23.51 -21.26
CA GLU A 102 -10.99 -24.54 -21.63
C GLU A 102 -12.38 -24.26 -21.05
N LYS A 103 -12.46 -23.61 -19.88
CA LYS A 103 -13.72 -23.21 -19.23
C LYS A 103 -14.08 -21.75 -19.49
N GLY A 104 -14.05 -21.32 -20.75
CA GLY A 104 -14.56 -20.00 -21.15
C GLY A 104 -13.80 -18.80 -20.58
N GLY A 105 -12.51 -18.97 -20.22
CA GLY A 105 -11.65 -17.85 -19.84
C GLY A 105 -11.75 -17.40 -18.37
N VAL A 106 -12.38 -18.17 -17.48
CA VAL A 106 -12.48 -17.84 -16.05
C VAL A 106 -11.14 -18.14 -15.36
N GLY A 107 -10.17 -17.24 -15.54
CA GLY A 107 -8.91 -17.23 -14.80
C GLY A 107 -9.03 -16.47 -13.48
N GLY A 108 -8.06 -16.69 -12.57
CA GLY A 108 -7.93 -15.87 -11.37
C GLY A 108 -7.74 -14.39 -11.73
N THR A 109 -7.95 -13.46 -10.80
CA THR A 109 -7.87 -12.00 -11.04
C THR A 109 -6.49 -11.52 -11.46
N GLY A 110 -5.43 -12.33 -11.33
CA GLY A 110 -4.06 -11.87 -11.58
C GLY A 110 -3.58 -10.88 -10.51
N CYS A 111 -4.28 -10.83 -9.38
CA CYS A 111 -3.95 -10.03 -8.20
C CYS A 111 -4.27 -10.87 -6.96
N LEU A 112 -3.25 -11.42 -6.29
CA LEU A 112 -3.46 -12.26 -5.10
C LEU A 112 -4.29 -11.56 -4.02
N GLY A 113 -4.06 -10.26 -3.80
CA GLY A 113 -4.87 -9.45 -2.87
C GLY A 113 -6.35 -9.40 -3.26
N GLN A 114 -6.68 -9.33 -4.55
CA GLN A 114 -8.07 -9.32 -5.03
C GLN A 114 -8.73 -10.70 -4.87
N GLU A 115 -7.99 -11.80 -5.06
CA GLU A 115 -8.51 -13.15 -4.78
C GLU A 115 -8.83 -13.35 -3.29
N VAL A 116 -7.97 -12.83 -2.41
CA VAL A 116 -8.21 -12.84 -0.97
C VAL A 116 -9.45 -12.01 -0.63
N HIS A 117 -9.58 -10.81 -1.18
CA HIS A 117 -10.78 -9.99 -1.03
C HIS A 117 -12.04 -10.77 -1.45
N ASN A 118 -12.07 -11.31 -2.67
CA ASN A 118 -13.24 -12.01 -3.21
C ASN A 118 -13.63 -13.25 -2.38
N SER A 119 -12.62 -13.97 -1.86
CA SER A 119 -12.83 -15.13 -1.01
C SER A 119 -13.37 -14.76 0.36
N MET A 120 -12.85 -13.67 0.95
CA MET A 120 -13.22 -13.25 2.29
C MET A 120 -14.50 -12.41 2.33
N ALA A 121 -14.84 -11.66 1.28
CA ALA A 121 -16.09 -10.90 1.19
C ALA A 121 -17.34 -11.80 1.25
N ARG A 122 -17.21 -13.07 0.87
CA ARG A 122 -18.29 -14.08 1.00
C ARG A 122 -18.40 -14.68 2.40
N LYS A 123 -17.35 -14.57 3.21
CA LYS A 123 -17.25 -15.18 4.54
C LYS A 123 -17.44 -14.19 5.68
N LEU A 124 -16.96 -12.96 5.50
CA LEU A 124 -16.98 -11.93 6.53
C LEU A 124 -18.25 -11.09 6.41
N PRO A 125 -18.85 -10.68 7.54
CA PRO A 125 -19.89 -9.65 7.54
C PRO A 125 -19.41 -8.34 6.89
N PRO A 126 -20.27 -7.60 6.17
CA PRO A 126 -19.91 -6.31 5.58
C PRO A 126 -19.45 -5.25 6.59
N GLU A 127 -19.89 -5.37 7.84
CA GLU A 127 -19.57 -4.42 8.92
C GLU A 127 -18.26 -4.73 9.67
N THR A 128 -17.56 -5.82 9.30
CA THR A 128 -16.27 -6.16 9.91
C THR A 128 -15.27 -5.04 9.69
N LYS A 129 -14.82 -4.43 10.78
CA LYS A 129 -13.76 -3.42 10.81
C LYS A 129 -12.81 -3.68 11.96
N SER A 130 -11.52 -3.73 11.64
CA SER A 130 -10.47 -3.84 12.64
C SER A 130 -10.15 -2.52 13.33
N ASN A 131 -9.66 -2.63 14.58
CA ASN A 131 -9.03 -1.53 15.30
C ASN A 131 -7.51 -1.47 15.09
N LEU A 132 -6.93 -2.38 14.28
CA LEU A 132 -5.49 -2.43 14.02
C LEU A 132 -5.02 -1.09 13.43
N THR A 133 -4.11 -0.44 14.16
CA THR A 133 -3.58 0.87 13.80
C THR A 133 -2.38 0.78 12.86
N LEU A 134 -2.03 1.87 12.18
CA LEU A 134 -0.82 1.93 11.37
C LEU A 134 0.45 1.69 12.20
N SER A 135 0.51 2.14 13.46
CA SER A 135 1.65 1.88 14.35
C SER A 135 1.80 0.40 14.71
N GLU A 136 0.71 -0.28 15.04
CA GLU A 136 0.73 -1.70 15.35
C GLU A 136 1.08 -2.53 14.12
N LEU A 137 0.48 -2.20 12.97
CA LEU A 137 0.81 -2.82 11.69
C LEU A 137 2.29 -2.62 11.33
N ASP A 138 2.84 -1.41 11.49
CA ASP A 138 4.24 -1.09 11.21
C ASP A 138 5.19 -1.99 12.02
N LYS A 139 4.87 -2.26 13.30
CA LYS A 139 5.63 -3.17 14.16
C LYS A 139 5.54 -4.63 13.71
N LEU A 140 4.32 -5.11 13.40
CA LEU A 140 4.13 -6.49 12.92
C LEU A 140 4.82 -6.73 11.59
N LEU A 141 4.80 -5.76 10.68
CA LEU A 141 5.52 -5.83 9.41
C LEU A 141 7.05 -5.79 9.60
N ASP A 142 7.55 -5.09 10.62
CA ASP A 142 8.98 -5.14 10.98
C ASP A 142 9.37 -6.51 11.53
N GLN A 143 8.54 -7.10 12.40
CA GLN A 143 8.73 -8.46 12.89
C GLN A 143 8.70 -9.50 11.77
N LEU A 144 7.76 -9.37 10.82
CA LEU A 144 7.68 -10.25 9.66
C LEU A 144 8.90 -10.11 8.73
N ALA A 145 9.48 -8.91 8.64
CA ALA A 145 10.63 -8.62 7.80
C ALA A 145 11.98 -8.99 8.45
N ALA A 146 12.02 -9.15 9.78
CA ALA A 146 13.25 -9.35 10.54
C ALA A 146 14.05 -10.61 10.18
N PRO A 147 13.44 -11.77 9.87
CA PRO A 147 14.19 -12.97 9.50
C PRO A 147 14.86 -12.89 8.12
N SER A 148 14.56 -11.87 7.32
CA SER A 148 15.10 -11.74 5.98
C SER A 148 16.42 -10.97 5.98
N PRO A 149 17.49 -11.53 5.38
CA PRO A 149 18.80 -10.88 5.34
C PRO A 149 18.82 -9.63 4.44
N TYR A 150 17.78 -9.42 3.63
CA TYR A 150 17.67 -8.29 2.71
C TYR A 150 16.90 -7.11 3.31
N SER A 151 16.37 -7.25 4.52
CA SER A 151 15.67 -6.17 5.22
C SER A 151 16.67 -5.23 5.90
N GLN A 152 16.52 -3.93 5.67
CA GLN A 152 17.34 -2.89 6.32
C GLN A 152 16.54 -2.24 7.47
N LEU A 153 16.23 -3.03 8.50
CA LEU A 153 15.54 -2.52 9.68
C LEU A 153 16.51 -1.66 10.51
N SER A 154 16.11 -0.43 10.83
CA SER A 154 16.92 0.47 11.68
C SER A 154 17.17 -0.12 13.07
N ILE A 155 16.18 -0.86 13.59
CA ILE A 155 16.25 -1.57 14.87
C ILE A 155 15.63 -2.95 14.62
N PRO A 156 16.42 -4.03 14.58
CA PRO A 156 15.87 -5.37 14.48
C PRO A 156 15.14 -5.70 15.80
N PRO A 157 13.97 -6.37 15.75
CA PRO A 157 13.32 -6.86 16.95
C PRO A 157 14.22 -7.87 17.68
N VAL A 158 14.22 -7.81 19.00
CA VAL A 158 14.87 -8.82 19.84
C VAL A 158 13.99 -10.06 19.81
N ASP A 159 14.52 -11.14 19.25
CA ASP A 159 13.84 -12.45 19.12
C ASP A 159 12.50 -12.38 18.35
N PRO A 160 12.53 -12.15 17.02
CA PRO A 160 11.31 -12.06 16.23
C PRO A 160 10.51 -13.38 16.28
N PRO A 161 9.18 -13.32 16.48
CA PRO A 161 8.34 -14.51 16.38
C PRO A 161 8.42 -15.17 15.00
N ASP A 162 8.05 -16.44 14.91
CA ASP A 162 7.92 -17.15 13.63
C ASP A 162 7.04 -16.34 12.66
N PRO A 163 7.49 -16.09 11.41
CA PRO A 163 6.70 -15.43 10.37
C PRO A 163 5.26 -15.95 10.25
N VAL A 164 5.03 -17.24 10.44
CA VAL A 164 3.68 -17.84 10.38
C VAL A 164 2.79 -17.34 11.52
N VAL A 165 3.33 -17.14 12.71
CA VAL A 165 2.61 -16.57 13.86
C VAL A 165 2.22 -15.13 13.55
N ILE A 166 3.15 -14.33 13.01
CA ILE A 166 2.87 -12.95 12.62
C ILE A 166 1.83 -12.87 11.51
N LEU A 167 1.91 -13.72 10.49
CA LEU A 167 0.91 -13.81 9.43
C LEU A 167 -0.46 -14.20 9.99
N ARG A 168 -0.54 -15.12 10.95
CA ARG A 168 -1.80 -15.47 11.61
C ARG A 168 -2.37 -14.27 12.37
N GLN A 169 -1.54 -13.57 13.13
CA GLN A 169 -1.95 -12.38 13.86
C GLN A 169 -2.50 -11.31 12.91
N LEU A 170 -1.81 -11.07 11.80
CA LEU A 170 -2.18 -10.09 10.79
C LEU A 170 -3.47 -10.43 10.04
N PHE A 171 -3.62 -11.67 9.57
CA PHE A 171 -4.70 -12.05 8.66
C PHE A 171 -5.93 -12.64 9.36
N ARG A 172 -5.75 -13.29 10.52
CA ARG A 172 -6.84 -13.95 11.24
C ARG A 172 -7.23 -13.19 12.49
N ASP A 173 -6.27 -12.85 13.34
CA ASP A 173 -6.57 -12.36 14.69
C ASP A 173 -6.90 -10.85 14.71
N SER A 174 -6.44 -10.10 13.69
CA SER A 174 -6.67 -8.67 13.58
C SER A 174 -8.09 -8.29 13.15
N ASN A 175 -8.96 -9.25 12.76
CA ASN A 175 -10.35 -8.99 12.35
C ASN A 175 -10.49 -7.92 11.25
N LEU A 176 -9.61 -7.97 10.25
CA LEU A 176 -9.60 -7.04 9.12
C LEU A 176 -10.77 -7.31 8.16
N SER A 177 -11.31 -6.24 7.56
CA SER A 177 -12.25 -6.33 6.46
C SER A 177 -11.65 -7.05 5.25
N ALA A 178 -12.50 -7.59 4.37
CA ALA A 178 -12.04 -8.23 3.13
C ALA A 178 -11.20 -7.27 2.25
N ASN A 179 -11.53 -5.98 2.26
CA ASN A 179 -10.76 -4.94 1.58
C ASN A 179 -9.38 -4.76 2.21
N ALA A 180 -9.30 -4.61 3.53
CA ALA A 180 -8.04 -4.43 4.22
C ALA A 180 -7.12 -5.66 4.12
N LEU A 181 -7.68 -6.89 4.15
CA LEU A 181 -6.92 -8.11 3.90
C LEU A 181 -6.28 -8.10 2.50
N GLY A 182 -7.03 -7.74 1.46
CA GLY A 182 -6.51 -7.65 0.09
C GLY A 182 -5.39 -6.61 -0.05
N VAL A 183 -5.54 -5.44 0.57
CA VAL A 183 -4.51 -4.39 0.61
C VAL A 183 -3.27 -4.87 1.36
N LEU A 184 -3.43 -5.53 2.50
CA LEU A 184 -2.33 -6.06 3.30
C LEU A 184 -1.47 -7.07 2.54
N VAL A 185 -2.11 -7.98 1.78
CA VAL A 185 -1.39 -8.90 0.88
C VAL A 185 -0.47 -8.10 -0.04
N GLN A 186 -0.98 -7.05 -0.67
CA GLN A 186 -0.21 -6.26 -1.62
C GLN A 186 0.88 -5.39 -1.00
N VAL A 187 0.68 -4.93 0.24
CA VAL A 187 1.74 -4.30 1.04
C VAL A 187 2.87 -5.30 1.30
N ILE A 188 2.56 -6.53 1.70
CA ILE A 188 3.57 -7.59 1.92
C ILE A 188 4.25 -7.98 0.60
N MET A 189 3.50 -8.06 -0.49
CA MET A 189 4.05 -8.29 -1.83
C MET A 189 4.86 -7.12 -2.37
N ARG A 190 4.76 -5.95 -1.72
CA ARG A 190 5.40 -4.69 -2.12
C ARG A 190 4.94 -4.19 -3.49
N ASP A 191 3.70 -4.48 -3.87
CA ASP A 191 3.13 -3.99 -5.12
C ASP A 191 1.65 -3.66 -4.97
N LEU A 192 1.31 -2.38 -4.78
CA LEU A 192 -0.07 -1.90 -4.74
C LEU A 192 -0.68 -1.67 -6.13
N ARG A 193 0.11 -1.70 -7.22
CA ARG A 193 -0.37 -1.37 -8.57
C ARG A 193 -1.55 -2.24 -9.02
N PRO A 194 -1.62 -3.56 -8.72
CA PRO A 194 -2.76 -4.37 -9.09
C PRO A 194 -4.10 -3.90 -8.49
N LEU A 195 -4.07 -3.18 -7.36
CA LEU A 195 -5.27 -2.59 -6.73
C LEU A 195 -5.55 -1.15 -7.18
N LEU A 196 -4.49 -0.38 -7.48
CA LEU A 196 -4.60 1.01 -7.91
C LEU A 196 -4.93 1.16 -9.41
N CYS A 197 -4.49 0.19 -10.21
CA CYS A 197 -4.71 0.13 -11.65
C CYS A 197 -5.18 -1.29 -12.01
N PRO A 198 -6.39 -1.69 -11.58
CA PRO A 198 -6.89 -3.03 -11.84
C PRO A 198 -7.01 -3.27 -13.35
N LEU A 199 -6.62 -4.45 -13.80
CA LEU A 199 -6.82 -4.85 -15.19
C LEU A 199 -8.33 -4.98 -15.45
N PRO A 200 -8.83 -4.51 -16.60
CA PRO A 200 -10.24 -4.69 -16.94
C PRO A 200 -10.57 -6.18 -17.01
N THR A 201 -11.80 -6.53 -16.60
CA THR A 201 -12.32 -7.89 -16.71
C THR A 201 -12.45 -8.25 -18.18
N MET A 202 -11.50 -9.04 -18.69
CA MET A 202 -11.49 -9.48 -20.07
C MET A 202 -12.11 -10.86 -20.18
N ARG A 203 -13.04 -11.04 -21.13
CA ARG A 203 -13.64 -12.36 -21.45
C ARG A 203 -12.58 -13.39 -21.87
N THR A 204 -11.45 -12.92 -22.38
CA THR A 204 -10.28 -13.73 -22.75
C THR A 204 -9.01 -12.94 -22.39
N ARG A 205 -8.14 -13.51 -21.55
CA ARG A 205 -6.83 -12.92 -21.20
C ARG A 205 -5.78 -13.20 -22.28
N HIS A 206 -6.08 -12.89 -23.54
CA HIS A 206 -5.11 -13.04 -24.61
C HIS A 206 -3.98 -12.00 -24.44
N PRO A 207 -2.70 -12.39 -24.42
CA PRO A 207 -1.58 -11.45 -24.22
C PRO A 207 -1.61 -10.27 -25.20
N THR A 208 -2.00 -10.52 -26.46
CA THR A 208 -2.13 -9.44 -27.47
C THR A 208 -3.35 -8.54 -27.26
N ALA A 209 -4.42 -8.99 -26.59
CA ALA A 209 -5.53 -8.13 -26.21
C ALA A 209 -5.13 -7.19 -25.08
N MET A 210 -4.29 -7.65 -24.13
CA MET A 210 -3.72 -6.80 -23.08
C MET A 210 -2.80 -5.71 -23.65
N LEU A 211 -1.98 -6.03 -24.66
CA LEU A 211 -1.14 -5.05 -25.35
C LEU A 211 -1.95 -3.98 -26.11
N ARG A 212 -3.22 -4.28 -26.46
CA ARG A 212 -4.12 -3.36 -27.17
C ARG A 212 -4.99 -2.51 -26.24
N LEU A 213 -5.00 -2.81 -24.94
CA LEU A 213 -5.68 -1.95 -23.96
C LEU A 213 -4.95 -0.61 -23.92
N LYS A 214 -5.67 0.47 -24.25
CA LYS A 214 -5.13 1.82 -24.10
C LYS A 214 -4.78 2.02 -22.62
N ILE A 215 -3.50 2.28 -22.35
CA ILE A 215 -2.95 2.62 -21.02
C ILE A 215 -3.74 3.79 -20.38
N THR A 216 -4.42 4.62 -21.20
CA THR A 216 -5.28 5.73 -20.76
C THR A 216 -6.55 5.32 -20.00
N ALA A 217 -6.90 4.03 -19.92
CA ALA A 217 -8.07 3.56 -19.19
C ALA A 217 -7.83 3.39 -17.68
N ALA A 218 -6.57 3.30 -17.24
CA ALA A 218 -6.23 3.16 -15.83
C ALA A 218 -6.28 4.51 -15.10
N PRO A 219 -6.72 4.54 -13.82
CA PRO A 219 -6.58 5.73 -12.98
C PRO A 219 -5.12 6.20 -12.94
N GLN A 220 -4.91 7.51 -12.97
CA GLN A 220 -3.57 8.08 -12.78
C GLN A 220 -3.05 7.69 -11.38
N PRO A 221 -1.86 7.08 -11.27
CA PRO A 221 -1.32 6.70 -9.97
C PRO A 221 -0.84 7.93 -9.20
N LEU A 222 -0.97 7.88 -7.87
CA LEU A 222 -0.40 8.90 -6.99
C LEU A 222 1.13 8.78 -6.98
N ASN A 223 1.83 9.82 -7.41
CA ASN A 223 3.29 9.89 -7.32
C ASN A 223 3.72 10.16 -5.86
N MET A 224 4.78 9.51 -5.39
CA MET A 224 5.42 9.75 -4.10
C MET A 224 5.69 11.23 -3.82
N HIS A 225 6.28 11.96 -4.76
CA HIS A 225 6.60 13.37 -4.55
C HIS A 225 5.34 14.22 -4.37
N LEU A 226 4.28 13.94 -5.14
CA LEU A 226 2.99 14.62 -5.02
C LEU A 226 2.30 14.28 -3.68
N ALA A 227 2.36 13.01 -3.27
CA ALA A 227 1.90 12.59 -1.95
C ALA A 227 2.65 13.34 -0.83
N MET A 228 3.98 13.48 -0.93
CA MET A 228 4.78 14.25 0.03
C MET A 228 4.34 15.71 0.08
N TRP A 229 4.07 16.34 -1.06
CA TRP A 229 3.56 17.72 -1.11
C TRP A 229 2.20 17.87 -0.42
N CYS A 230 1.28 16.92 -0.64
CA CYS A 230 -0.01 16.91 0.03
C CYS A 230 0.10 16.66 1.55
N TRP A 231 1.07 15.84 1.96
CA TRP A 231 1.30 15.52 3.37
C TRP A 231 1.94 16.68 4.13
N ASN A 232 3.11 17.13 3.65
CA ASN A 232 3.86 18.24 4.20
C ASN A 232 4.85 18.79 3.15
N PRO A 233 4.71 20.04 2.68
CA PRO A 233 5.63 20.66 1.72
C PRO A 233 7.12 20.65 2.14
N VAL A 234 7.41 20.66 3.44
CA VAL A 234 8.79 20.54 3.96
C VAL A 234 9.35 19.16 3.65
N MET A 235 8.57 18.09 3.85
CA MET A 235 8.98 16.72 3.52
C MET A 235 9.35 16.59 2.05
N ALA A 236 8.54 17.15 1.15
CA ALA A 236 8.78 17.06 -0.29
C ALA A 236 10.03 17.82 -0.74
N ARG A 237 10.36 18.94 -0.09
CA ARG A 237 11.60 19.69 -0.33
C ARG A 237 12.81 18.92 0.18
N LEU A 238 12.77 18.45 1.42
CA LEU A 238 13.84 17.63 2.02
C LEU A 238 14.15 16.37 1.18
N TYR A 239 13.12 15.75 0.61
CA TYR A 239 13.30 14.59 -0.26
C TYR A 239 13.98 14.96 -1.58
N ARG A 240 13.56 16.07 -2.22
CA ARG A 240 14.15 16.58 -3.46
C ARG A 240 15.60 17.05 -3.27
N ASP A 241 15.89 17.68 -2.14
CA ASP A 241 17.19 18.31 -1.85
C ASP A 241 18.29 17.31 -1.47
N GLY A 242 18.08 16.01 -1.73
CA GLY A 242 19.17 15.03 -1.87
C GLY A 242 19.27 13.98 -0.77
N LYS A 243 18.33 13.89 0.17
CA LYS A 243 18.37 12.84 1.21
C LYS A 243 17.86 11.49 0.72
N GLY A 244 16.91 11.45 -0.23
CA GLY A 244 16.35 10.21 -0.81
C GLY A 244 15.66 9.25 0.17
N ASP A 245 15.66 9.56 1.48
CA ASP A 245 15.15 8.72 2.56
C ASP A 245 13.78 9.23 3.04
N ILE A 246 12.75 8.43 2.79
CA ILE A 246 11.36 8.70 3.18
C ILE A 246 11.23 8.86 4.71
N ASP A 247 11.90 7.99 5.47
CA ASP A 247 11.74 7.93 6.92
C ASP A 247 12.33 9.18 7.57
N TRP A 248 13.55 9.53 7.16
CA TRP A 248 14.22 10.72 7.64
C TRP A 248 13.46 11.99 7.25
N CYS A 249 12.98 12.10 6.00
CA CYS A 249 12.24 13.27 5.54
C CYS A 249 10.92 13.45 6.30
N ALA A 250 10.22 12.35 6.60
CA ALA A 250 8.97 12.40 7.37
C ALA A 250 9.22 12.83 8.82
N ASP A 251 10.23 12.24 9.49
CA ASP A 251 10.59 12.58 10.88
C ASP A 251 11.05 14.04 11.01
N ALA A 252 11.87 14.53 10.07
CA ALA A 252 12.34 15.92 10.05
C ALA A 252 11.22 16.92 9.75
N ALA A 253 10.30 16.59 8.85
CA ALA A 253 9.13 17.43 8.58
C ALA A 253 8.19 17.51 9.79
N GLU A 254 8.02 16.40 10.51
CA GLU A 254 7.23 16.33 11.75
C GLU A 254 7.86 17.15 12.88
N SER A 255 9.20 17.13 13.03
CA SER A 255 9.89 17.94 14.04
C SER A 255 9.73 19.44 13.78
N VAL A 256 9.85 19.89 12.53
CA VAL A 256 9.63 21.30 12.16
C VAL A 256 8.19 21.75 12.42
N SER A 257 7.21 20.91 12.09
CA SER A 257 5.80 21.22 12.37
C SER A 257 5.49 21.28 13.88
N SER A 258 6.23 20.54 14.70
CA SER A 258 6.08 20.54 16.15
C SER A 258 6.81 21.72 16.83
N SER A 259 7.78 22.34 16.16
CA SER A 259 8.60 23.44 16.70
C SER A 259 8.94 24.44 15.59
N PRO A 260 8.01 25.36 15.25
CA PRO A 260 8.23 26.37 14.21
C PRO A 260 9.37 27.31 14.64
N GLY A 261 10.53 27.19 13.97
CA GLY A 261 11.77 27.91 14.30
C GLY A 261 12.98 26.99 14.49
N GLN A 262 12.77 25.67 14.57
CA GLN A 262 13.87 24.71 14.60
C GLN A 262 14.57 24.65 13.23
N VAL A 263 15.83 25.08 13.20
CA VAL A 263 16.70 24.87 12.04
C VAL A 263 17.01 23.38 11.98
N ILE A 264 16.55 22.69 10.93
CA ILE A 264 17.01 21.32 10.68
C ILE A 264 18.45 21.44 10.16
N PRO A 265 19.45 20.88 10.85
CA PRO A 265 20.76 20.70 10.25
C PRO A 265 20.60 19.71 9.10
N VAL A 266 20.59 20.20 7.87
CA VAL A 266 20.73 19.37 6.67
C VAL A 266 22.24 19.26 6.44
N PRO A 267 22.90 18.16 6.87
CA PRO A 267 24.30 17.96 6.53
C PRO A 267 24.43 17.97 5.01
N PRO A 268 25.38 18.74 4.45
CA PRO A 268 25.57 18.81 3.00
C PRO A 268 26.08 17.47 2.48
N GLY A 269 25.46 16.96 1.42
CA GLY A 269 25.91 15.79 0.67
C GLY A 269 25.15 14.49 0.95
N PRO A 270 25.41 13.44 0.14
CA PRO A 270 24.79 12.13 0.29
C PRO A 270 25.22 11.49 1.61
N VAL A 271 24.26 10.90 2.33
CA VAL A 271 24.54 10.16 3.57
C VAL A 271 25.02 8.76 3.20
N LEU A 272 26.23 8.40 3.63
CA LEU A 272 26.78 7.05 3.44
C LEU A 272 25.85 6.00 4.06
N GLY A 273 25.56 4.94 3.29
CA GLY A 273 24.68 3.85 3.71
C GLY A 273 23.18 4.03 3.40
N VAL A 274 22.77 5.18 2.85
CA VAL A 274 21.41 5.39 2.33
C VAL A 274 21.40 5.11 0.83
N ASN A 275 20.58 4.16 0.40
CA ASN A 275 20.37 3.90 -1.02
C ASN A 275 19.64 5.08 -1.67
N VAL A 276 20.35 5.85 -2.50
CA VAL A 276 19.76 6.92 -3.29
C VAL A 276 19.27 6.34 -4.61
N GLN A 277 18.04 6.68 -5.00
CA GLN A 277 17.52 6.32 -6.32
C GLN A 277 18.28 7.14 -7.37
N VAL A 278 19.09 6.49 -8.20
CA VAL A 278 19.73 7.13 -9.35
C VAL A 278 18.66 7.24 -10.44
N CYS A 279 18.32 8.48 -10.82
CA CYS A 279 17.40 8.78 -11.91
C CYS A 279 18.06 8.55 -13.28
#